data_AF-A0A1E1LY66-F1
#
_entry.id   AF-A0A1E1LY66-F1
#
_cell.length_a   1.000
_cell.length_b   1.000
_cell.length_c   1.000
_cell.angle_alpha   90.00
_cell.angle_beta   90.00
_cell.angle_gamma   90.00
#
_symmetry.space_group_name_H-M   'P 1'
#
loop_
_entity.id
_entity.type
_entity.pdbx_description
1 polymer ?
#
loop_
_entity_poly.entity_id
_entity_poly.type
_entity_poly.pdbx_seq_one_letter_code
_entity_poly.pdbx_strand_id
1 'polypeptide(L)'
;MDTVKYAPDGSRRCTGNQLTLSSRNVLPRQQNDAFNEETAMTPTIETPRAGKLIDDRAEEVIDDLLAVPGVDGNLNGSNDLCTDPGILGQYDYTLYQDARPCL
;
A
#
# COMPACT_ATOMS: atom_id res chain seq x y z
N MET A 1 -8.29 2.39 5.72
CA MET A 1 -7.57 2.46 7.01
C MET A 1 -8.28 1.77 8.16
N ASP A 2 -9.61 1.70 8.17
CA ASP A 2 -10.40 1.12 9.27
C ASP A 2 -9.87 -0.23 9.81
N THR A 3 -9.50 -1.17 8.93
CA THR A 3 -9.09 -2.52 9.36
C THR A 3 -7.68 -2.61 9.96
N VAL A 4 -6.81 -1.61 9.74
CA VAL A 4 -5.40 -1.64 10.18
C VAL A 4 -5.15 -0.81 11.43
N LYS A 5 -6.03 0.14 11.76
CA LYS A 5 -5.96 1.00 12.94
C LYS A 5 -6.92 0.53 14.05
N TYR A 6 -6.51 0.70 15.30
CA TYR A 6 -7.32 0.47 16.50
C TYR A 6 -8.26 1.65 16.77
N ALA A 7 -9.33 1.40 17.53
CA ALA A 7 -10.24 2.45 17.97
C ALA A 7 -9.48 3.56 18.74
N PRO A 8 -9.83 4.85 18.54
CA PRO A 8 -10.99 5.33 17.77
C PRO A 8 -10.76 5.45 16.25
N ASP A 9 -9.53 5.30 15.76
CA ASP A 9 -9.17 5.57 14.36
C ASP A 9 -9.57 4.46 13.38
N GLY A 10 -9.94 3.29 13.91
CA GLY A 10 -10.42 2.16 13.12
C GLY A 10 -11.05 1.05 13.96
N SER A 11 -11.23 -0.11 13.33
CA SER A 11 -11.95 -1.26 13.85
C SER A 11 -11.07 -2.49 14.10
N ARG A 12 -9.73 -2.36 13.99
CA ARG A 12 -8.79 -3.46 14.29
C ARG A 12 -9.02 -4.00 15.70
N ARG A 13 -9.19 -5.32 15.82
CA ARG A 13 -9.43 -5.97 17.11
C ARG A 13 -8.17 -5.95 17.99
N CYS A 14 -8.32 -5.44 19.20
CA CYS A 14 -7.27 -5.45 20.22
C CYS A 14 -7.05 -6.87 20.77
N THR A 15 -5.78 -7.27 20.86
CA THR A 15 -5.35 -8.52 21.49
C THR A 15 -4.02 -8.31 22.21
N GLY A 16 -3.79 -9.06 23.28
CA GLY A 16 -2.52 -9.09 24.01
C GLY A 16 -1.58 -10.18 23.46
N ASN A 17 -0.34 -10.22 23.99
CA ASN A 17 0.67 -11.24 23.68
C ASN A 17 0.96 -11.40 22.17
N GLN A 18 0.96 -10.31 21.42
CA GLN A 18 1.30 -10.36 19.99
C GLN A 18 2.79 -10.66 19.78
N LEU A 19 3.09 -11.46 18.75
CA LEU A 19 4.48 -11.74 18.33
C LEU A 19 5.24 -10.46 17.97
N THR A 20 4.56 -9.46 17.42
CA THR A 20 5.12 -8.14 17.11
C THR A 20 5.71 -7.44 18.34
N LEU A 21 5.23 -7.76 19.54
CA LEU A 21 5.75 -7.25 20.80
C LEU A 21 6.78 -8.17 21.46
N SER A 22 7.23 -9.23 20.77
CA SER A 22 8.14 -10.24 21.33
C SER A 22 7.63 -10.84 22.65
N SER A 23 6.31 -11.01 22.77
CA SER A 23 5.63 -11.48 23.99
C SER A 23 5.91 -10.65 25.25
N ARG A 24 6.34 -9.39 25.10
CA ARG A 24 6.49 -8.46 26.22
C ARG A 24 5.11 -8.06 26.73
N ASN A 25 5.01 -7.87 28.04
CA ASN A 25 3.81 -7.33 28.66
C ASN A 25 3.80 -5.80 28.46
N VAL A 26 2.97 -5.33 27.54
CA VAL A 26 2.76 -3.90 27.24
C VAL A 26 1.31 -3.57 27.53
N LEU A 27 1.06 -2.39 28.10
CA LEU A 27 -0.31 -1.94 28.35
C LEU A 27 -1.03 -1.80 27.00
N PRO A 28 -2.24 -2.37 26.83
CA PRO A 28 -2.95 -2.35 25.54
C PRO A 28 -3.13 -0.95 24.94
N ARG A 29 -3.31 0.07 25.77
CA ARG A 29 -3.39 1.47 25.31
C ARG A 29 -2.11 1.92 24.62
N GLN A 30 -0.96 1.74 25.27
CA GLN A 30 0.35 2.12 24.71
C GLN A 30 0.67 1.34 23.44
N GLN A 31 0.33 0.05 23.42
CA GLN A 31 0.43 -0.78 22.22
C GLN A 31 -0.40 -0.23 21.06
N ASN A 32 -1.68 0.07 21.30
CA ASN A 32 -2.60 0.50 20.26
C ASN A 32 -2.22 1.88 19.71
N ASP A 33 -1.86 2.82 20.59
CA ASP A 33 -1.39 4.15 20.21
C ASP A 33 -0.15 4.03 19.30
N ALA A 34 0.86 3.25 19.72
CA ALA A 34 2.07 3.02 18.93
C ALA A 34 1.79 2.33 17.60
N PHE A 35 0.92 1.31 17.56
CA PHE A 35 0.57 0.66 16.31
C PHE A 35 -0.24 1.56 15.36
N ASN A 36 -1.09 2.45 15.89
CA ASN A 36 -1.79 3.41 15.04
C ASN A 36 -0.81 4.40 14.40
N GLU A 37 0.23 4.82 15.12
CA GLU A 37 1.26 5.72 14.61
C GLU A 37 2.20 5.02 13.61
N GLU A 38 2.70 3.82 13.96
CA GLU A 38 3.82 3.19 13.25
C GLU A 38 3.39 2.21 12.14
N THR A 39 2.11 1.86 12.04
CA THR A 39 1.63 0.99 10.95
C THR A 39 1.52 1.78 9.66
N ALA A 40 2.41 1.50 8.72
CA ALA A 40 2.36 2.02 7.35
C ALA A 40 1.40 1.22 6.45
N MET A 41 0.75 1.90 5.52
CA MET A 41 -0.12 1.34 4.48
C MET A 41 0.33 1.83 3.11
N THR A 42 0.81 0.90 2.28
CA THR A 42 1.28 1.18 0.92
C THR A 42 0.57 0.25 -0.08
N PRO A 43 -0.49 0.70 -0.79
CA PRO A 43 -1.09 -0.08 -1.85
C PRO A 43 -0.08 -0.41 -2.95
N THR A 44 -0.19 -1.62 -3.51
CA THR A 44 0.59 -2.03 -4.67
C THR A 44 -0.17 -1.66 -5.94
N ILE A 45 0.47 -0.90 -6.82
CA ILE A 45 0.00 -0.64 -8.19
C ILE A 45 0.59 -1.71 -9.09
N GLU A 46 -0.26 -2.62 -9.54
CA GLU A 46 0.19 -3.82 -10.25
C GLU A 46 -0.73 -4.21 -11.41
N THR A 47 -1.72 -3.37 -11.72
CA THR A 47 -2.60 -3.59 -12.87
C THR A 47 -2.30 -2.59 -13.97
N PRO A 48 -2.29 -2.99 -15.25
CA PRO A 48 -2.01 -2.09 -16.38
C PRO A 48 -2.93 -0.85 -16.41
N ARG A 49 -4.19 -1.02 -15.98
CA ARG A 49 -5.15 0.08 -15.88
C ARG A 49 -4.76 1.11 -14.82
N ALA A 50 -4.17 0.66 -13.72
CA ALA A 50 -3.73 1.54 -12.64
C ALA A 50 -2.34 2.14 -12.90
N GLY A 51 -1.54 1.57 -13.79
CA GLY A 51 -0.19 2.06 -14.12
C GLY A 51 -0.05 2.62 -15.54
N LYS A 52 -1.04 3.32 -16.09
CA LYS A 52 -0.97 4.07 -17.37
C LYS A 52 -0.66 3.25 -18.63
N LEU A 53 -0.60 1.93 -18.55
CA LEU A 53 -0.28 1.07 -19.68
C LEU A 53 -1.42 0.96 -20.70
N ILE A 54 -2.66 1.19 -20.26
CA ILE A 54 -3.86 1.00 -21.09
C ILE A 54 -4.94 2.09 -20.92
N ASP A 55 -4.80 3.02 -19.98
CA ASP A 55 -5.75 4.12 -19.71
C ASP A 55 -4.99 5.37 -19.26
N ASP A 56 -5.17 6.50 -19.95
CA ASP A 56 -4.54 7.78 -19.62
C ASP A 56 -5.03 8.35 -18.28
N ARG A 57 -6.15 7.86 -17.74
CA ARG A 57 -6.68 8.25 -16.42
C ARG A 57 -6.00 7.53 -15.25
N ALA A 58 -5.02 6.67 -15.52
CA ALA A 58 -4.31 5.97 -14.45
C ALA A 58 -3.60 6.92 -13.47
N GLU A 59 -3.16 8.08 -13.93
CA GLU A 59 -2.58 9.13 -13.07
C GLU A 59 -3.59 9.60 -12.02
N GLU A 60 -4.85 9.82 -12.42
CA GLU A 60 -5.95 10.18 -11.51
C GLU A 60 -6.18 9.09 -10.44
N VAL A 61 -6.05 7.81 -10.81
CA VAL A 61 -6.21 6.68 -9.87
C VAL A 61 -5.09 6.65 -8.83
N ILE A 62 -3.85 6.88 -9.24
CA ILE A 62 -2.70 6.91 -8.33
C ILE A 62 -2.81 8.12 -7.41
N ASP A 63 -3.12 9.30 -7.94
CA ASP A 63 -3.29 10.52 -7.17
C ASP A 63 -4.43 10.39 -6.15
N ASP A 64 -5.57 9.83 -6.57
CA ASP A 64 -6.70 9.56 -5.68
C ASP A 64 -6.33 8.59 -4.55
N LEU A 65 -5.55 7.55 -4.84
CA LEU A 65 -5.07 6.59 -3.84
C LEU A 65 -4.10 7.24 -2.85
N LEU A 66 -3.15 8.03 -3.33
CA LEU A 66 -2.18 8.74 -2.50
C LEU A 66 -2.82 9.86 -1.68
N ALA A 67 -3.94 10.42 -2.15
CA ALA A 67 -4.73 11.39 -1.40
C ALA A 67 -5.55 10.77 -0.25
N VAL A 68 -5.69 9.44 -0.18
CA VAL A 68 -6.43 8.79 0.91
C VAL A 68 -5.68 8.98 2.24
N PRO A 69 -6.32 9.56 3.28
CA PRO A 69 -5.68 9.72 4.58
C PRO A 69 -5.17 8.39 5.15
N GLY A 70 -3.90 8.39 5.54
CA GLY A 70 -3.19 7.22 6.09
C GLY A 70 -2.57 6.28 5.05
N VAL A 71 -2.63 6.62 3.75
CA VAL A 71 -1.76 5.99 2.74
C VAL A 71 -0.41 6.67 2.80
N ASP A 72 0.64 5.90 3.05
CA ASP A 72 2.00 6.43 3.29
C ASP A 72 2.85 6.50 2.01
N GLY A 73 2.29 6.05 0.89
CA GLY A 73 2.95 5.92 -0.40
C GLY A 73 2.38 4.73 -1.15
N ASN A 74 3.06 4.29 -2.21
CA ASN A 74 2.67 3.12 -2.98
C ASN A 74 3.88 2.24 -3.32
N LEU A 75 3.58 1.00 -3.70
CA LEU A 75 4.56 0.06 -4.24
C LEU A 75 4.22 -0.23 -5.70
N ASN A 76 5.24 -0.56 -6.50
CA ASN A 76 5.04 -0.99 -7.87
C ASN A 76 5.15 -2.51 -7.98
N GLY A 77 4.07 -3.18 -8.36
CA GLY A 77 4.01 -4.61 -8.62
C GLY A 77 4.48 -4.91 -10.04
N SER A 78 5.76 -4.75 -10.29
CA SER A 78 6.33 -4.70 -11.65
C SER A 78 6.06 -5.93 -12.51
N ASN A 79 6.01 -7.13 -11.92
CA ASN A 79 5.72 -8.36 -12.66
C ASN A 79 4.29 -8.36 -13.20
N ASP A 80 3.33 -8.16 -12.30
CA ASP A 80 1.91 -8.22 -12.64
C ASP A 80 1.50 -7.05 -13.55
N LEU A 81 2.12 -5.89 -13.35
CA LEU A 81 1.94 -4.73 -14.22
C LEU A 81 2.34 -5.03 -15.67
N CYS A 82 3.34 -5.89 -15.87
CA CYS A 82 3.86 -6.28 -17.19
C CYS A 82 3.13 -7.46 -17.84
N THR A 83 2.19 -8.13 -17.14
CA THR A 83 1.56 -9.37 -17.61
C THR A 83 0.65 -9.13 -18.81
N ASP A 84 -0.43 -8.36 -18.66
CA ASP A 84 -1.40 -8.18 -19.76
C ASP A 84 -0.84 -7.47 -21.01
N PRO A 85 0.10 -6.51 -20.90
CA PRO A 85 0.74 -5.91 -22.08
C PRO A 85 1.77 -6.83 -22.76
N GLY A 86 2.07 -8.01 -22.20
CA GLY A 86 3.00 -8.97 -22.78
C GLY A 86 4.47 -8.59 -22.68
N ILE A 87 4.84 -7.75 -21.70
CA ILE A 87 6.20 -7.23 -21.51
C ILE A 87 6.87 -7.79 -20.25
N LEU A 88 6.47 -8.98 -19.82
CA LEU A 88 6.96 -9.62 -18.58
C LEU A 88 8.49 -9.65 -18.52
N GLY A 89 9.06 -9.14 -17.43
CA GLY A 89 10.51 -9.05 -17.21
C GLY A 89 11.24 -7.95 -18.00
N GLN A 90 10.55 -7.19 -18.86
CA GLN A 90 11.15 -6.14 -19.69
C GLN A 90 11.05 -4.77 -19.02
N TYR A 91 11.63 -4.63 -17.82
CA TYR A 91 11.49 -3.40 -17.03
C TYR A 91 12.19 -2.18 -17.64
N ASP A 92 13.18 -2.35 -18.49
CA ASP A 92 13.82 -1.21 -19.18
C ASP A 92 13.02 -0.73 -20.40
N TYR A 93 11.91 -1.41 -20.71
CA TYR A 93 11.06 -1.04 -21.83
C TYR A 93 10.35 0.29 -21.55
N THR A 94 10.39 1.21 -22.51
CA THR A 94 9.85 2.58 -22.37
C THR A 94 8.41 2.57 -21.86
N LEU A 95 7.60 1.65 -22.37
CA LEU A 95 6.21 1.50 -21.96
C LEU A 95 6.06 1.22 -20.45
N TYR A 96 6.94 0.41 -19.85
CA TYR A 96 6.96 0.19 -18.40
C TYR A 96 7.52 1.40 -17.63
N GLN A 97 8.54 2.07 -18.17
CA GLN A 97 9.17 3.23 -17.53
C GLN A 97 8.21 4.43 -17.43
N ASP A 98 7.35 4.61 -18.43
CA ASP A 98 6.31 5.65 -18.46
C ASP A 98 5.10 5.29 -17.56
N ALA A 99 4.94 3.99 -17.28
CA ALA A 99 3.83 3.41 -16.55
C ALA A 99 4.05 3.29 -15.04
N ARG A 100 5.31 3.18 -14.61
CA ARG A 100 5.61 3.01 -13.20
C ARG A 100 5.11 4.25 -12.42
N PRO A 101 4.40 4.05 -11.30
CA PRO A 101 4.14 5.16 -10.40
C PRO A 101 5.46 5.77 -9.94
N CYS A 102 5.59 7.08 -10.07
CA CYS A 102 6.74 7.81 -9.53
C CYS A 102 6.83 7.56 -8.02
N LEU A 103 8.02 7.20 -7.52
CA LEU A 103 8.42 7.62 -6.18
C LEU A 103 8.69 9.12 -6.18
#